data_AF-A0AA91T0Q1-F1
#
_entry.id   AF-A0AA91T0Q1-F1
#
_cell.length_a   1.000
_cell.length_b   1.000
_cell.length_c   1.000
_cell.angle_alpha   90.00
_cell.angle_beta   90.00
_cell.angle_gamma   90.00
#
_symmetry.space_group_name_H-M   'P 1'
#
loop_
_entity.id
_entity.type
_entity.pdbx_description
1 polymer ?
#
loop_
_entity_poly.entity_id
_entity_poly.type
_entity_poly.pdbx_seq_one_letter_code
_entity_poly.pdbx_strand_id
1 'polypeptide(L)'
;MYFESEDDDQRILVGMASEAVSRYCGSDVFESVAGAFLPLAFIGRHDPLESVKSFFDREWIESSSGNNAIKVYFEEITTLCKIYGQSPNYNIRKIIAKALADMATTIEIDSDPQTTELLALLLELSKGKSWDGKDLVLKALVGFSTKKTLFLNGHEDILEQVTKTVQTEARRRNKAYQMKAVLSLGQYVHSYPSEVEAVDTYIDVMQTVLTRDYFEEADVLSMSDLENGKTDAQKEAKIEELYLSYIGNIFESLSPSHLNADILKLAHDKMKHLRESDDVSLTWRTCASFNEHMGILLKSILEEQTELTTSQLDLISETFTELTNFGEQYRLEKNLVLFARNSKMFIELLSRHGVSYKTQFVLEFIDNLKKENTSTVALYELGLATDN
;
A
#
# COMPACT_ATOMS: atom_id res chain seq x y z
N MET A 1 -30.45 -9.03 -16.21
CA MET A 1 -30.92 -9.83 -15.04
C MET A 1 -30.02 -9.66 -13.81
N TYR A 2 -28.75 -10.09 -13.78
CA TYR A 2 -27.88 -9.87 -12.60
C TYR A 2 -27.62 -8.36 -12.35
N PHE A 3 -27.07 -7.67 -13.35
CA PHE A 3 -26.65 -6.25 -13.24
C PHE A 3 -27.80 -5.24 -13.19
N GLU A 4 -29.01 -5.67 -13.54
CA GLU A 4 -30.22 -4.85 -13.54
C GLU A 4 -31.08 -5.11 -12.30
N SER A 5 -30.70 -6.08 -11.48
CA SER A 5 -31.45 -6.43 -10.29
C SER A 5 -31.28 -5.35 -9.21
N GLU A 6 -32.40 -4.92 -8.64
CA GLU A 6 -32.45 -4.17 -7.39
C GLU A 6 -32.68 -5.09 -6.17
N ASP A 7 -33.03 -6.35 -6.42
CA ASP A 7 -33.37 -7.35 -5.41
C ASP A 7 -32.23 -8.36 -5.22
N ASP A 8 -31.93 -8.66 -3.96
CA ASP A 8 -30.92 -9.62 -3.58
C ASP A 8 -31.36 -11.04 -3.98
N ASP A 9 -32.64 -11.37 -3.86
CA ASP A 9 -33.18 -12.70 -4.21
C ASP A 9 -33.00 -13.00 -5.71
N GLN A 10 -33.14 -11.99 -6.56
CA GLN A 10 -32.89 -12.12 -7.99
C GLN A 10 -31.41 -12.34 -8.30
N ARG A 11 -30.48 -11.67 -7.59
CA ARG A 11 -29.04 -11.91 -7.77
C ARG A 11 -28.64 -13.31 -7.30
N ILE A 12 -29.24 -13.78 -6.19
CA ILE A 12 -29.06 -15.15 -5.70
C ILE A 12 -29.54 -16.15 -6.75
N LEU A 13 -30.75 -15.97 -7.30
CA LEU A 13 -31.30 -16.84 -8.33
C LEU A 13 -30.41 -16.89 -9.59
N VAL A 14 -29.87 -15.75 -10.02
CA VAL A 14 -28.96 -15.72 -11.17
C VAL A 14 -27.65 -16.44 -10.87
N GLY A 15 -27.05 -16.24 -9.68
CA GLY A 15 -25.85 -16.97 -9.27
C GLY A 15 -26.09 -18.48 -9.23
N MET A 16 -27.20 -18.92 -8.63
CA MET A 16 -27.63 -20.32 -8.62
C MET A 16 -27.79 -20.90 -10.03
N ALA A 17 -28.44 -20.15 -10.93
CA ALA A 17 -28.63 -20.59 -12.31
C ALA A 17 -27.32 -20.69 -13.08
N SER A 18 -26.42 -19.71 -12.87
CA SER A 18 -25.08 -19.67 -13.48
C SER A 18 -24.25 -20.89 -13.09
N GLU A 19 -24.13 -21.16 -11.78
CA GLU A 19 -23.43 -22.35 -11.26
C GLU A 19 -24.09 -23.65 -11.73
N ALA A 20 -25.41 -23.71 -11.80
CA ALA A 20 -26.10 -24.91 -12.28
C ALA A 20 -25.78 -25.20 -13.76
N VAL A 21 -25.69 -24.17 -14.60
CA VAL A 21 -25.28 -24.33 -16.01
C VAL A 21 -23.86 -24.86 -16.08
N SER A 22 -22.91 -24.27 -15.34
CA SER A 22 -21.52 -24.71 -15.38
C SER A 22 -21.32 -26.14 -14.86
N ARG A 23 -22.07 -26.54 -13.82
CA ARG A 23 -21.94 -27.85 -13.20
C ARG A 23 -22.65 -28.98 -13.95
N TYR A 24 -23.83 -28.71 -14.52
CA TYR A 24 -24.69 -29.76 -15.07
C TYR A 24 -24.70 -29.81 -16.60
N CYS A 25 -24.24 -28.77 -17.29
CA CYS A 25 -23.98 -28.88 -18.72
C CYS A 25 -22.71 -29.72 -18.94
N GLY A 26 -22.73 -30.61 -19.93
CA GLY A 26 -21.51 -31.32 -20.36
C GLY A 26 -20.44 -30.32 -20.80
N SER A 27 -19.16 -30.68 -20.62
CA SER A 27 -18.00 -29.81 -20.90
C SER A 27 -18.10 -29.10 -22.24
N ASP A 28 -18.37 -29.85 -23.31
CA ASP A 28 -18.40 -29.33 -24.68
C ASP A 28 -19.51 -28.29 -24.87
N VAL A 29 -20.62 -28.46 -24.15
CA VAL A 29 -21.75 -27.51 -24.19
C VAL A 29 -21.39 -26.27 -23.38
N PHE A 30 -20.79 -26.43 -22.20
CA PHE A 30 -20.41 -25.28 -21.38
C PHE A 30 -19.31 -24.44 -22.05
N GLU A 31 -18.30 -25.07 -22.66
CA GLU A 31 -17.24 -24.38 -23.41
C GLU A 31 -17.83 -23.46 -24.50
N SER A 32 -18.92 -23.88 -25.16
CA SER A 32 -19.59 -23.08 -26.19
C SER A 32 -20.28 -21.82 -25.66
N VAL A 33 -20.57 -21.75 -24.35
CA VAL A 33 -21.22 -20.60 -23.69
C VAL A 33 -20.33 -19.93 -22.64
N ALA A 34 -19.13 -20.45 -22.39
CA ALA A 34 -18.24 -19.99 -21.32
C ALA A 34 -17.89 -18.50 -21.42
N GLY A 35 -17.80 -17.95 -22.63
CA GLY A 35 -17.58 -16.51 -22.87
C GLY A 35 -18.71 -15.59 -22.38
N ALA A 36 -19.88 -16.13 -22.02
CA ALA A 36 -20.94 -15.35 -21.37
C ALA A 36 -20.98 -15.60 -19.85
N PHE A 37 -20.72 -16.84 -19.42
CA PHE A 37 -20.87 -17.27 -18.03
C PHE A 37 -19.64 -16.94 -17.18
N LEU A 38 -18.43 -17.23 -17.65
CA LEU A 38 -17.21 -17.00 -16.88
C LEU A 38 -16.90 -15.52 -16.62
N PRO A 39 -17.11 -14.58 -17.55
CA PRO A 39 -17.00 -13.15 -17.25
C PRO A 39 -17.97 -12.69 -16.18
N LEU A 40 -19.21 -13.20 -16.21
CA LEU A 40 -20.21 -12.91 -15.19
C LEU A 40 -19.79 -13.49 -13.84
N ALA A 41 -19.30 -14.74 -13.80
CA ALA A 41 -18.80 -15.38 -12.60
C ALA A 41 -17.60 -14.63 -12.00
N PHE A 42 -16.68 -14.18 -12.84
CA PHE A 42 -15.57 -13.33 -12.41
C PHE A 42 -16.04 -12.03 -11.77
N ILE A 43 -17.10 -11.39 -12.27
CA ILE A 43 -17.62 -10.16 -11.66
C ILE A 43 -18.42 -10.48 -10.39
N GLY A 44 -19.29 -11.49 -10.45
CA GLY A 44 -20.23 -11.85 -9.40
C GLY A 44 -19.56 -12.36 -8.12
N ARG A 45 -18.35 -12.91 -8.20
CA ARG A 45 -17.55 -13.28 -7.02
C ARG A 45 -17.08 -12.09 -6.16
N HIS A 46 -17.31 -10.86 -6.63
CA HIS A 46 -17.08 -9.63 -5.87
C HIS A 46 -18.37 -9.04 -5.28
N ASP A 47 -19.50 -9.74 -5.38
CA ASP A 47 -20.75 -9.33 -4.74
C ASP A 47 -20.55 -9.22 -3.22
N PRO A 48 -21.03 -8.13 -2.56
CA PRO A 48 -20.93 -8.01 -1.11
C PRO A 48 -21.76 -9.04 -0.34
N LEU A 49 -22.77 -9.65 -0.97
CA LEU A 49 -23.57 -10.69 -0.33
C LEU A 49 -22.92 -12.05 -0.51
N GLU A 50 -22.53 -12.67 0.60
CA GLU A 50 -21.92 -14.00 0.61
C GLU A 50 -22.84 -15.06 -0.03
N SER A 51 -24.16 -14.91 0.14
CA SER A 51 -25.16 -15.77 -0.49
C SER A 51 -25.13 -15.70 -2.01
N VAL A 52 -24.75 -14.58 -2.62
CA VAL A 52 -24.61 -14.44 -4.08
C VAL A 52 -23.21 -14.87 -4.51
N LYS A 53 -22.19 -14.31 -3.86
CA LYS A 53 -20.78 -14.52 -4.15
C LYS A 53 -20.42 -16.01 -4.18
N SER A 54 -20.91 -16.79 -3.23
CA SER A 54 -20.53 -18.21 -3.11
C SER A 54 -20.89 -19.05 -4.34
N PHE A 55 -21.96 -18.71 -5.07
CA PHE A 55 -22.32 -19.41 -6.31
C PHE A 55 -21.31 -19.12 -7.43
N PHE A 56 -20.99 -17.83 -7.63
CA PHE A 56 -20.04 -17.40 -8.65
C PHE A 56 -18.59 -17.81 -8.33
N ASP A 57 -18.20 -17.83 -7.05
CA ASP A 57 -16.89 -18.35 -6.65
C ASP A 57 -16.75 -19.83 -6.96
N ARG A 58 -17.79 -20.65 -6.69
CA ARG A 58 -17.77 -22.08 -7.03
C ARG A 58 -17.69 -22.28 -8.54
N GLU A 59 -18.52 -21.59 -9.31
CA GLU A 59 -18.48 -21.62 -10.78
C GLU A 59 -17.08 -21.25 -11.30
N TRP A 60 -16.51 -20.15 -10.81
CA TRP A 60 -15.18 -19.71 -11.24
C TRP A 60 -14.09 -20.73 -10.90
N ILE A 61 -14.12 -21.32 -9.70
CA ILE A 61 -13.10 -22.31 -9.27
C ILE A 61 -13.22 -23.62 -10.05
N GLU A 62 -14.45 -24.10 -10.29
CA GLU A 62 -14.70 -25.38 -10.95
C GLU A 62 -14.51 -25.30 -12.48
N SER A 63 -14.77 -24.14 -13.08
CA SER A 63 -14.90 -24.02 -14.54
C SER A 63 -13.87 -23.10 -15.20
N SER A 64 -13.02 -22.40 -14.44
CA SER A 64 -11.95 -21.56 -14.99
C SER A 64 -10.56 -22.19 -14.82
N SER A 65 -9.62 -21.77 -15.66
CA SER A 65 -8.18 -22.07 -15.47
C SER A 65 -7.48 -21.08 -14.52
N GLY A 66 -8.20 -20.57 -13.51
CA GLY A 66 -7.70 -19.56 -12.58
C GLY A 66 -7.36 -18.24 -13.25
N ASN A 67 -6.23 -17.62 -12.89
CA ASN A 67 -5.83 -16.29 -13.39
C ASN A 67 -5.69 -16.23 -14.92
N ASN A 68 -5.35 -17.35 -15.57
CA ASN A 68 -5.26 -17.40 -17.03
C ASN A 68 -6.62 -17.19 -17.69
N ALA A 69 -7.72 -17.59 -17.05
CA ALA A 69 -9.06 -17.37 -17.58
C ALA A 69 -9.43 -15.87 -17.62
N ILE A 70 -8.93 -15.06 -16.68
CA ILE A 70 -9.12 -13.60 -16.72
C ILE A 70 -8.50 -13.01 -17.99
N LYS A 71 -7.33 -13.51 -18.42
CA LYS A 71 -6.69 -13.08 -19.68
C LYS A 71 -7.47 -13.55 -20.91
N VAL A 72 -7.97 -14.80 -20.89
CA VAL A 72 -8.77 -15.38 -21.97
C VAL A 72 -10.04 -14.55 -22.19
N TYR A 73 -10.71 -14.17 -21.11
CA TYR A 73 -11.98 -13.44 -21.14
C TYR A 73 -11.83 -11.93 -20.92
N PHE A 74 -10.66 -11.37 -21.22
CA PHE A 74 -10.36 -9.96 -20.95
C PHE A 74 -11.36 -9.03 -21.66
N GLU A 75 -11.66 -9.29 -22.93
CA GLU A 75 -12.55 -8.47 -23.75
C GLU A 75 -13.99 -8.50 -23.21
N GLU A 76 -14.48 -9.68 -22.83
CA GLU A 76 -15.83 -9.84 -22.31
C GLU A 76 -15.98 -9.21 -20.92
N ILE A 77 -15.00 -9.38 -20.04
CA ILE A 77 -15.03 -8.77 -18.71
C ILE A 77 -14.95 -7.24 -18.82
N THR A 78 -14.02 -6.71 -19.60
CA THR A 78 -13.89 -5.25 -19.78
C THR A 78 -15.12 -4.64 -20.45
N THR A 79 -15.77 -5.36 -21.37
CA THR A 79 -17.06 -4.97 -21.96
C THR A 79 -18.15 -4.86 -20.89
N LEU A 80 -18.27 -5.84 -20.00
CA LEU A 80 -19.21 -5.76 -18.87
C LEU A 80 -18.87 -4.59 -17.93
N CYS A 81 -17.58 -4.37 -17.64
CA CYS A 81 -17.13 -3.23 -16.83
C CYS A 81 -17.49 -1.88 -17.47
N LYS A 82 -17.34 -1.73 -18.78
CA LYS A 82 -17.72 -0.51 -19.52
C LYS A 82 -19.21 -0.23 -19.41
N ILE A 83 -20.04 -1.26 -19.61
CA ILE A 83 -21.51 -1.13 -19.60
C ILE A 83 -22.01 -0.82 -18.18
N TYR A 84 -21.57 -1.60 -17.18
CA TYR A 84 -22.15 -1.57 -15.84
C TYR A 84 -21.37 -0.71 -14.83
N GLY A 85 -20.16 -0.27 -15.16
CA GLY A 85 -19.39 0.69 -14.35
C GLY A 85 -20.09 2.05 -14.23
N GLN A 86 -20.96 2.39 -15.18
CA GLN A 86 -21.81 3.58 -15.17
C GLN A 86 -23.26 3.31 -14.72
N SER A 87 -23.55 2.10 -14.22
CA SER A 87 -24.90 1.72 -13.78
C SER A 87 -25.46 2.72 -12.77
N PRO A 88 -26.75 3.10 -12.80
CA PRO A 88 -27.35 3.93 -11.76
C PRO A 88 -27.35 3.20 -10.40
N ASN A 89 -27.37 1.87 -10.40
CA ASN A 89 -27.28 1.05 -9.20
C ASN A 89 -25.86 1.12 -8.60
N TYR A 90 -25.78 1.77 -7.45
CA TYR A 90 -24.53 1.98 -6.73
C TYR A 90 -23.84 0.68 -6.30
N ASN A 91 -24.59 -0.35 -5.91
CA ASN A 91 -24.01 -1.64 -5.53
C ASN A 91 -23.34 -2.32 -6.73
N ILE A 92 -23.98 -2.27 -7.90
CA ILE A 92 -23.40 -2.81 -9.13
C ILE A 92 -22.11 -2.07 -9.50
N ARG A 93 -22.08 -0.73 -9.41
CA ARG A 93 -20.84 0.03 -9.64
C ARG A 93 -19.71 -0.40 -8.71
N LYS A 94 -20.00 -0.69 -7.44
CA LYS A 94 -19.00 -1.20 -6.48
C LYS A 94 -18.47 -2.57 -6.87
N ILE A 95 -19.34 -3.48 -7.29
CA ILE A 95 -18.95 -4.84 -7.71
C ILE A 95 -18.04 -4.78 -8.93
N ILE A 96 -18.43 -3.98 -9.94
CA ILE A 96 -17.63 -3.74 -11.14
C ILE A 96 -16.27 -3.15 -10.80
N ALA A 97 -16.23 -2.15 -9.91
CA ALA A 97 -15.00 -1.54 -9.44
C ALA A 97 -14.07 -2.53 -8.73
N LYS A 98 -14.61 -3.41 -7.88
CA LYS A 98 -13.83 -4.47 -7.21
C LYS A 98 -13.30 -5.50 -8.22
N ALA A 99 -14.13 -5.93 -9.17
CA ALA A 99 -13.73 -6.89 -10.21
C ALA A 99 -12.61 -6.32 -11.11
N LEU A 100 -12.74 -5.05 -11.51
CA LEU A 100 -11.71 -4.40 -12.31
C LEU A 100 -10.40 -4.20 -11.52
N ALA A 101 -10.51 -3.84 -10.24
CA ALA A 101 -9.35 -3.73 -9.36
C ALA A 101 -8.63 -5.08 -9.20
N ASP A 102 -9.38 -6.17 -8.98
CA ASP A 102 -8.82 -7.53 -8.92
C ASP A 102 -8.11 -7.89 -10.23
N MET A 103 -8.78 -7.70 -11.38
CA MET A 103 -8.18 -7.93 -12.69
C MET A 103 -6.84 -7.20 -12.83
N ALA A 104 -6.79 -5.90 -12.56
CA ALA A 104 -5.57 -5.09 -12.69
C ALA A 104 -4.43 -5.55 -11.76
N THR A 105 -4.76 -6.13 -10.60
CA THR A 105 -3.75 -6.67 -9.69
C THR A 105 -3.29 -8.07 -10.04
N THR A 106 -4.15 -8.86 -10.68
CA THR A 106 -4.00 -10.31 -10.84
C THR A 106 -3.39 -10.71 -12.19
N ILE A 107 -3.70 -10.01 -13.30
CA ILE A 107 -3.17 -10.36 -14.62
C ILE A 107 -2.00 -9.50 -15.05
N GLU A 108 -1.03 -10.14 -15.70
CA GLU A 108 0.00 -9.46 -16.48
C GLU A 108 -0.48 -9.27 -17.93
N ILE A 109 -0.51 -8.03 -18.39
CA ILE A 109 -0.96 -7.64 -19.74
C ILE A 109 0.24 -7.13 -20.51
N ASP A 110 0.62 -7.77 -21.62
CA ASP A 110 1.76 -7.31 -22.43
C ASP A 110 1.32 -6.48 -23.66
N SER A 111 0.01 -6.39 -23.89
CA SER A 111 -0.58 -5.65 -25.00
C SER A 111 -0.82 -4.19 -24.64
N ASP A 112 -0.26 -3.28 -25.43
CA ASP A 112 -0.48 -1.84 -25.30
C ASP A 112 -1.99 -1.48 -25.38
N PRO A 113 -2.77 -1.96 -26.37
CA PRO A 113 -4.22 -1.75 -26.39
C PRO A 113 -4.96 -2.16 -25.11
N GLN A 114 -4.65 -3.35 -24.58
CA GLN A 114 -5.29 -3.84 -23.35
C GLN A 114 -4.85 -3.03 -22.12
N THR A 115 -3.60 -2.56 -22.11
CA THR A 115 -3.07 -1.67 -21.06
C THR A 115 -3.79 -0.33 -21.07
N THR A 116 -3.94 0.29 -22.25
CA THR A 116 -4.72 1.54 -22.43
C THR A 116 -6.17 1.37 -21.99
N GLU A 117 -6.81 0.27 -22.40
CA GLU A 117 -8.21 -0.01 -22.07
C GLU A 117 -8.43 -0.16 -20.56
N LEU A 118 -7.58 -0.93 -19.89
CA LEU A 118 -7.69 -1.14 -18.45
C LEU A 118 -7.42 0.14 -17.66
N LEU A 119 -6.40 0.94 -18.05
CA LEU A 119 -6.14 2.24 -17.45
C LEU A 119 -7.32 3.19 -17.64
N ALA A 120 -7.90 3.26 -18.84
CA ALA A 120 -9.06 4.10 -19.11
C ALA A 120 -10.26 3.73 -18.23
N LEU A 121 -10.52 2.43 -18.03
CA LEU A 121 -11.58 1.96 -17.15
C LEU A 121 -11.32 2.29 -15.67
N LEU A 122 -10.09 2.11 -15.18
CA LEU A 122 -9.71 2.46 -13.80
C LEU A 122 -9.79 3.96 -13.55
N LEU A 123 -9.38 4.78 -14.53
CA LEU A 123 -9.50 6.24 -14.49
C LEU A 123 -10.98 6.67 -14.46
N GLU A 124 -11.84 6.05 -15.25
CA GLU A 124 -13.28 6.34 -15.26
C GLU A 124 -13.95 6.00 -13.93
N LEU A 125 -13.67 4.82 -13.37
CA LEU A 125 -14.21 4.40 -12.07
C LEU A 125 -13.66 5.22 -10.89
N SER A 126 -12.50 5.84 -11.07
CA SER A 126 -11.92 6.79 -10.12
C SER A 126 -12.64 8.15 -10.11
N LYS A 127 -13.54 8.44 -11.05
CA LYS A 127 -14.29 9.72 -11.08
C LYS A 127 -15.41 9.77 -10.03
N GLY A 128 -15.97 10.97 -9.84
CA GLY A 128 -17.14 11.19 -8.98
C GLY A 128 -16.84 11.27 -7.47
N LYS A 129 -17.89 11.12 -6.65
CA LYS A 129 -17.82 11.25 -5.18
C LYS A 129 -17.06 10.07 -4.55
N SER A 130 -16.45 10.29 -3.38
CA SER A 130 -15.86 9.21 -2.57
C SER A 130 -16.93 8.22 -2.10
N TRP A 131 -16.62 6.93 -2.12
CA TRP A 131 -17.48 5.87 -1.63
C TRP A 131 -16.67 4.72 -1.02
N ASP A 132 -17.29 3.92 -0.16
CA ASP A 132 -16.62 2.81 0.54
C ASP A 132 -16.20 1.68 -0.42
N GLY A 133 -14.88 1.49 -0.56
CA GLY A 133 -14.24 0.57 -1.50
C GLY A 133 -13.62 1.25 -2.73
N LYS A 134 -13.81 2.57 -2.92
CA LYS A 134 -13.20 3.31 -4.04
C LYS A 134 -11.67 3.35 -3.94
N ASP A 135 -11.15 3.25 -2.72
CA ASP A 135 -9.72 3.16 -2.43
C ASP A 135 -9.08 1.94 -3.10
N LEU A 136 -9.81 0.85 -3.27
CA LEU A 136 -9.34 -0.33 -4.00
C LEU A 136 -9.11 -0.05 -5.49
N VAL A 137 -9.98 0.76 -6.11
CA VAL A 137 -9.82 1.19 -7.52
C VAL A 137 -8.59 2.07 -7.66
N LEU A 138 -8.41 3.04 -6.75
CA LEU A 138 -7.25 3.92 -6.76
C LEU A 138 -5.96 3.13 -6.55
N LYS A 139 -5.95 2.20 -5.59
CA LYS A 139 -4.81 1.32 -5.33
C LYS A 139 -4.48 0.45 -6.56
N ALA A 140 -5.49 -0.07 -7.25
CA ALA A 140 -5.31 -0.82 -8.48
C ALA A 140 -4.79 0.06 -9.62
N LEU A 141 -5.30 1.28 -9.78
CA LEU A 141 -4.80 2.26 -10.74
C LEU A 141 -3.32 2.55 -10.52
N VAL A 142 -2.92 2.87 -9.29
CA VAL A 142 -1.52 3.12 -8.94
C VAL A 142 -0.70 1.87 -9.17
N GLY A 143 -1.06 0.73 -8.57
CA GLY A 143 -0.28 -0.50 -8.67
C GLY A 143 -0.14 -1.04 -10.10
N PHE A 144 -1.16 -0.86 -10.95
CA PHE A 144 -1.05 -1.18 -12.37
C PHE A 144 -0.14 -0.20 -13.10
N SER A 145 -0.26 1.10 -12.80
CA SER A 145 0.62 2.13 -13.36
C SER A 145 2.09 1.90 -12.99
N THR A 146 2.40 1.51 -11.75
CA THR A 146 3.79 1.21 -11.33
C THR A 146 4.37 -0.02 -12.03
N LYS A 147 3.52 -0.99 -12.40
CA LYS A 147 3.94 -2.14 -13.23
C LYS A 147 4.12 -1.77 -14.71
N LYS A 148 3.58 -0.63 -15.14
CA LYS A 148 3.53 -0.17 -16.53
C LYS A 148 4.30 1.14 -16.77
N THR A 149 5.30 1.43 -15.95
CA THR A 149 6.13 2.64 -16.06
C THR A 149 6.75 2.82 -17.45
N LEU A 150 7.29 1.75 -18.06
CA LEU A 150 7.85 1.84 -19.43
C LEU A 150 6.81 2.24 -20.47
N PHE A 151 5.60 1.69 -20.37
CA PHE A 151 4.48 2.03 -21.26
C PHE A 151 4.04 3.48 -21.05
N LEU A 152 3.87 3.90 -19.78
CA LEU A 152 3.40 5.24 -19.42
C LEU A 152 4.41 6.34 -19.79
N ASN A 153 5.72 6.07 -19.70
CA ASN A 153 6.76 7.00 -20.15
C ASN A 153 6.70 7.27 -21.67
N GLY A 154 6.09 6.37 -22.45
CA GLY A 154 5.82 6.58 -23.88
C GLY A 154 4.46 7.22 -24.18
N HIS A 155 3.58 7.38 -23.18
CA HIS A 155 2.21 7.86 -23.30
C HIS A 155 1.94 8.96 -22.25
N GLU A 156 2.58 10.11 -22.46
CA GLU A 156 2.56 11.25 -21.52
C GLU A 156 1.14 11.73 -21.20
N ASP A 157 0.21 11.67 -22.16
CA ASP A 157 -1.19 12.04 -21.97
C ASP A 157 -1.95 11.11 -21.01
N ILE A 158 -1.61 9.82 -21.00
CA ILE A 158 -2.17 8.84 -20.06
C ILE A 158 -1.51 9.03 -18.69
N LEU A 159 -0.19 9.23 -18.65
CA LEU A 159 0.54 9.51 -17.42
C LEU A 159 -0.02 10.74 -16.71
N GLU A 160 -0.21 11.86 -17.42
CA GLU A 160 -0.79 13.10 -16.87
C GLU A 160 -2.18 12.85 -16.26
N GLN A 161 -3.02 12.06 -16.93
CA GLN A 161 -4.34 11.69 -16.42
C GLN A 161 -4.25 10.86 -15.13
N VAL A 162 -3.30 9.93 -15.04
CA VAL A 162 -3.02 9.16 -13.82
C VAL A 162 -2.53 10.09 -12.72
N THR A 163 -1.50 10.91 -12.96
CA THR A 163 -0.94 11.86 -11.98
C THR A 163 -2.04 12.73 -11.38
N LYS A 164 -2.82 13.37 -12.24
CA LYS A 164 -3.92 14.26 -11.84
C LYS A 164 -5.00 13.54 -11.04
N THR A 165 -5.34 12.31 -11.43
CA THR A 165 -6.35 11.51 -10.73
C THR A 165 -5.87 11.14 -9.33
N VAL A 166 -4.63 10.66 -9.19
CA VAL A 166 -4.06 10.28 -7.89
C VAL A 166 -3.96 11.48 -6.96
N GLN A 167 -3.47 12.63 -7.45
CA GLN A 167 -3.44 13.88 -6.69
C GLN A 167 -4.84 14.33 -6.25
N THR A 168 -5.83 14.26 -7.15
CA THR A 168 -7.21 14.68 -6.85
C THR A 168 -7.84 13.79 -5.78
N GLU A 169 -7.66 12.48 -5.87
CA GLU A 169 -8.21 11.54 -4.89
C GLU A 169 -7.53 11.66 -3.52
N ALA A 170 -6.22 11.93 -3.47
CA ALA A 170 -5.50 12.19 -2.23
C ALA A 170 -5.89 13.53 -1.55
N ARG A 171 -6.50 14.47 -2.28
CA ARG A 171 -6.97 15.78 -1.75
C ARG A 171 -8.46 15.79 -1.37
N ARG A 172 -9.14 14.63 -1.36
CA ARG A 172 -10.57 14.56 -1.04
C ARG A 172 -10.85 14.98 0.40
N ARG A 173 -11.99 15.65 0.61
CA ARG A 173 -12.42 16.14 1.94
C ARG A 173 -12.96 15.06 2.88
N ASN A 174 -13.33 13.90 2.36
CA ASN A 174 -13.74 12.78 3.18
C ASN A 174 -12.49 12.23 3.88
N LYS A 175 -12.35 12.49 5.18
CA LYS A 175 -11.14 12.21 5.95
C LYS A 175 -10.79 10.71 5.97
N ALA A 176 -11.78 9.85 6.22
CA ALA A 176 -11.60 8.39 6.19
C ALA A 176 -11.10 7.89 4.82
N TYR A 177 -11.62 8.47 3.74
CA TYR A 177 -11.16 8.15 2.38
C TYR A 177 -9.78 8.74 2.09
N GLN A 178 -9.52 9.99 2.50
CA GLN A 178 -8.26 10.69 2.29
C GLN A 178 -7.09 9.91 2.91
N MET A 179 -7.30 9.40 4.13
CA MET A 179 -6.40 8.50 4.84
C MET A 179 -6.02 7.27 4.01
N LYS A 180 -6.98 6.62 3.33
CA LYS A 180 -6.67 5.47 2.46
C LYS A 180 -6.02 5.90 1.14
N ALA A 181 -6.46 7.01 0.57
CA ALA A 181 -6.01 7.49 -0.74
C ALA A 181 -4.55 7.98 -0.73
N VAL A 182 -4.12 8.67 0.34
CA VAL A 182 -2.75 9.18 0.45
C VAL A 182 -1.70 8.05 0.45
N LEU A 183 -2.03 6.87 0.99
CA LEU A 183 -1.13 5.72 0.95
C LEU A 183 -0.84 5.26 -0.49
N SER A 184 -1.86 5.33 -1.36
CA SER A 184 -1.69 5.05 -2.80
C SER A 184 -0.87 6.14 -3.49
N LEU A 185 -1.02 7.41 -3.08
CA LEU A 185 -0.14 8.47 -3.58
C LEU A 185 1.32 8.26 -3.16
N GLY A 186 1.58 7.75 -1.95
CA GLY A 186 2.93 7.35 -1.50
C GLY A 186 3.57 6.30 -2.42
N GLN A 187 2.82 5.26 -2.80
CA GLN A 187 3.28 4.26 -3.77
C GLN A 187 3.52 4.86 -5.16
N TYR A 188 2.67 5.82 -5.57
CA TYR A 188 2.82 6.49 -6.86
C TYR A 188 4.12 7.31 -6.91
N VAL A 189 4.39 8.14 -5.90
CA VAL A 189 5.58 9.01 -5.89
C VAL A 189 6.90 8.21 -5.78
N HIS A 190 6.88 7.02 -5.19
CA HIS A 190 8.03 6.10 -5.23
C HIS A 190 8.42 5.72 -6.67
N SER A 191 7.41 5.46 -7.51
CA SER A 191 7.63 5.00 -8.89
C SER A 191 7.81 6.15 -9.88
N TYR A 192 7.28 7.33 -9.54
CA TYR A 192 7.32 8.54 -10.36
C TYR A 192 7.93 9.71 -9.59
N PRO A 193 9.19 9.61 -9.11
CA PRO A 193 9.81 10.62 -8.26
C PRO A 193 10.07 11.96 -8.99
N SER A 194 10.01 11.97 -10.32
CA SER A 194 10.11 13.17 -11.16
C SER A 194 8.83 14.02 -11.16
N GLU A 195 7.69 13.47 -10.74
CA GLU A 195 6.41 14.17 -10.69
C GLU A 195 6.36 15.07 -9.45
N VAL A 196 7.04 16.22 -9.52
CA VAL A 196 7.26 17.13 -8.38
C VAL A 196 5.94 17.56 -7.73
N GLU A 197 4.92 17.91 -8.50
CA GLU A 197 3.63 18.30 -7.93
C GLU A 197 2.92 17.15 -7.19
N ALA A 198 3.16 15.90 -7.59
CA ALA A 198 2.61 14.73 -6.89
C ALA A 198 3.35 14.51 -5.56
N VAL A 199 4.67 14.71 -5.55
CA VAL A 199 5.50 14.70 -4.33
C VAL A 199 5.05 15.79 -3.36
N ASP A 200 4.90 17.03 -3.83
CA ASP A 200 4.43 18.15 -2.99
C ASP A 200 3.04 17.86 -2.41
N THR A 201 2.13 17.34 -3.25
CA THR A 201 0.79 16.92 -2.81
C THR A 201 0.87 15.84 -1.74
N TYR A 202 1.77 14.87 -1.89
CA TYR A 202 1.94 13.80 -0.91
C TYR A 202 2.39 14.36 0.44
N ILE A 203 3.41 15.21 0.43
CA ILE A 203 3.96 15.84 1.63
C ILE A 203 2.89 16.67 2.34
N ASP A 204 2.19 17.55 1.62
CA ASP A 204 1.14 18.41 2.16
C ASP A 204 0.00 17.61 2.83
N VAL A 205 -0.48 16.58 2.13
CA VAL A 205 -1.55 15.72 2.65
C VAL A 205 -1.04 14.94 3.85
N MET A 206 0.16 14.37 3.78
CA MET A 206 0.73 13.56 4.86
C MET A 206 0.99 14.38 6.12
N GLN A 207 1.45 15.63 5.98
CA GLN A 207 1.58 16.56 7.10
C GLN A 207 0.25 16.80 7.81
N THR A 208 -0.84 16.88 7.04
CA THR A 208 -2.21 17.15 7.53
C THR A 208 -2.84 15.92 8.20
N VAL A 209 -2.76 14.74 7.57
CA VAL A 209 -3.49 13.54 8.02
C VAL A 209 -2.80 12.81 9.17
N LEU A 210 -1.48 12.96 9.32
CA LEU A 210 -0.69 12.24 10.32
C LEU A 210 -0.69 12.99 11.66
N THR A 211 -1.88 13.08 12.27
CA THR A 211 -2.14 13.65 13.60
C THR A 211 -3.25 12.90 14.31
N ARG A 212 -3.25 12.93 15.65
CA ARG A 212 -4.26 12.26 16.49
C ARG A 212 -5.66 12.80 16.21
N ASP A 213 -5.80 14.13 16.21
CA ASP A 213 -7.07 14.80 15.92
C ASP A 213 -7.65 14.37 14.58
N TYR A 214 -6.81 14.29 13.53
CA TYR A 214 -7.27 13.88 12.22
C TYR A 214 -7.76 12.42 12.22
N PHE A 215 -7.07 11.51 12.92
CA PHE A 215 -7.49 10.11 13.06
C PHE A 215 -8.85 9.98 13.78
N GLU A 216 -9.06 10.77 14.82
CA GLU A 216 -10.32 10.81 15.56
C GLU A 216 -11.46 11.39 14.69
N GLU A 217 -11.22 12.50 13.99
CA GLU A 217 -12.20 13.12 13.10
C GLU A 217 -12.51 12.29 11.85
N ALA A 218 -11.57 11.47 11.40
CA ALA A 218 -11.77 10.51 10.31
C ALA A 218 -12.57 9.27 10.75
N ASP A 219 -12.85 9.14 12.05
CA ASP A 219 -13.53 8.01 12.67
C ASP A 219 -12.87 6.65 12.34
N VAL A 220 -11.58 6.64 11.99
CA VAL A 220 -10.85 5.41 11.65
C VAL A 220 -10.61 4.52 12.88
N LEU A 221 -10.80 5.08 14.07
CA LEU A 221 -10.75 4.38 15.34
C LEU A 221 -12.02 3.56 15.61
N SER A 222 -13.14 3.84 14.93
CA SER A 222 -14.39 3.06 15.04
C SER A 222 -14.50 1.96 13.98
N MET A 223 -13.84 2.10 12.83
CA MET A 223 -13.92 1.19 11.67
C MET A 223 -13.31 -0.22 11.87
N SER A 224 -13.08 -0.68 13.10
CA SER A 224 -12.70 -2.06 13.39
C SER A 224 -13.94 -2.86 13.75
N ASP A 225 -14.16 -3.99 13.07
CA ASP A 225 -15.29 -4.94 13.20
C ASP A 225 -15.46 -5.58 14.59
N LEU A 226 -15.65 -4.79 15.65
CA LEU A 226 -16.07 -5.26 16.97
C LEU A 226 -16.88 -4.15 17.67
N GLU A 227 -18.20 -4.19 17.51
CA GLU A 227 -19.17 -3.55 18.39
C GLU A 227 -19.06 -4.15 19.80
N ASN A 228 -18.29 -3.51 20.68
CA ASN A 228 -18.55 -3.32 22.12
C ASN A 228 -17.24 -3.02 22.88
N GLY A 229 -17.14 -1.81 23.45
CA GLY A 229 -16.26 -1.52 24.57
C GLY A 229 -14.76 -1.68 24.35
N LYS A 230 -14.14 -0.82 23.52
CA LYS A 230 -12.67 -0.68 23.54
C LYS A 230 -12.23 -0.10 24.87
N THR A 231 -11.27 -0.75 25.53
CA THR A 231 -10.54 -0.13 26.64
C THR A 231 -9.68 1.02 26.09
N ASP A 232 -9.35 2.01 26.91
CA ASP A 232 -8.50 3.13 26.48
C ASP A 232 -7.14 2.63 25.95
N ALA A 233 -6.61 1.55 26.53
CA ALA A 233 -5.39 0.88 26.05
C ALA A 233 -5.50 0.36 24.60
N GLN A 234 -6.66 -0.17 24.17
CA GLN A 234 -6.86 -0.64 22.80
C GLN A 234 -6.96 0.52 21.80
N LYS A 235 -7.49 1.67 22.22
CA LYS A 235 -7.52 2.87 21.38
C LYS A 235 -6.11 3.42 21.19
N GLU A 236 -5.34 3.54 22.28
CA GLU A 236 -3.94 4.00 22.22
C GLU A 236 -3.08 3.08 21.33
N ALA A 237 -3.21 1.76 21.48
CA ALA A 237 -2.50 0.81 20.61
C ALA A 237 -2.88 0.98 19.13
N LYS A 238 -4.14 1.31 18.83
CA LYS A 238 -4.58 1.53 17.44
C LYS A 238 -4.06 2.86 16.88
N ILE A 239 -3.98 3.90 17.71
CA ILE A 239 -3.38 5.18 17.35
C ILE A 239 -1.89 4.98 17.03
N GLU A 240 -1.14 4.28 17.89
CA GLU A 240 0.25 3.91 17.63
C GLU A 240 0.37 3.16 16.29
N GLU A 241 -0.44 2.11 16.06
CA GLU A 241 -0.43 1.34 14.81
C GLU A 241 -0.68 2.22 13.57
N LEU A 242 -1.61 3.17 13.64
CA LEU A 242 -1.88 4.12 12.56
C LEU A 242 -0.67 5.02 12.29
N TYR A 243 -0.06 5.60 13.31
CA TYR A 243 1.15 6.39 13.11
C TYR A 243 2.26 5.58 12.45
N LEU A 244 2.53 4.36 12.96
CA LEU A 244 3.58 3.49 12.42
C LEU A 244 3.29 3.11 10.97
N SER A 245 2.04 2.78 10.62
CA SER A 245 1.66 2.46 9.24
C SER A 245 1.89 3.63 8.27
N TYR A 246 1.63 4.88 8.70
CA TYR A 246 1.76 6.05 7.86
C TYR A 246 3.20 6.52 7.75
N ILE A 247 3.97 6.46 8.85
CA ILE A 247 5.43 6.66 8.81
C ILE A 247 6.07 5.63 7.88
N GLY A 248 5.66 4.36 7.98
CA GLY A 248 6.09 3.32 7.07
C GLY A 248 5.81 3.65 5.61
N ASN A 249 4.63 4.18 5.29
CA ASN A 249 4.31 4.62 3.94
C ASN A 249 5.19 5.77 3.46
N ILE A 250 5.60 6.70 4.34
CA ILE A 250 6.56 7.77 3.98
C ILE A 250 7.91 7.16 3.58
N PHE A 251 8.40 6.18 4.34
CA PHE A 251 9.64 5.47 3.99
C PHE A 251 9.51 4.67 2.69
N GLU A 252 8.39 3.97 2.48
CA GLU A 252 8.10 3.24 1.24
C GLU A 252 7.98 4.19 0.03
N SER A 253 7.58 5.44 0.25
CA SER A 253 7.46 6.45 -0.80
C SER A 253 8.81 6.97 -1.32
N LEU A 254 9.91 6.75 -0.58
CA LEU A 254 11.26 7.12 -1.00
C LEU A 254 11.71 6.19 -2.13
N SER A 255 12.02 6.77 -3.28
CA SER A 255 12.58 6.04 -4.41
C SER A 255 14.10 5.86 -4.21
N PRO A 256 14.63 4.62 -4.18
CA PRO A 256 16.06 4.39 -4.02
C PRO A 256 16.90 4.99 -5.15
N SER A 257 16.39 5.02 -6.38
CA SER A 257 17.09 5.59 -7.54
C SER A 257 17.11 7.13 -7.54
N HIS A 258 16.17 7.76 -6.83
CA HIS A 258 16.08 9.21 -6.69
C HIS A 258 15.55 9.57 -5.30
N LEU A 259 16.45 9.63 -4.32
CA LEU A 259 16.09 9.88 -2.94
C LEU A 259 15.60 11.33 -2.75
N ASN A 260 14.29 11.55 -2.66
CA ASN A 260 13.77 12.90 -2.45
C ASN A 260 14.07 13.40 -1.01
N ALA A 261 14.77 14.54 -0.90
CA ALA A 261 15.20 15.08 0.38
C ALA A 261 14.04 15.60 1.24
N ASP A 262 12.97 16.10 0.64
CA ASP A 262 11.81 16.64 1.36
C ASP A 262 10.94 15.52 1.95
N ILE A 263 10.79 14.40 1.24
CA ILE A 263 10.17 13.18 1.79
C ILE A 263 11.02 12.61 2.92
N LEU A 264 12.35 12.58 2.77
CA LEU A 264 13.24 12.11 3.84
C LEU A 264 13.14 12.99 5.09
N LYS A 265 13.09 14.30 4.90
CA LYS A 265 12.87 15.26 5.98
C LYS A 265 11.50 15.07 6.63
N LEU A 266 10.45 14.85 5.86
CA LEU A 266 9.13 14.52 6.39
C LEU A 266 9.17 13.23 7.24
N ALA A 267 9.90 12.21 6.80
CA ALA A 267 10.08 10.97 7.56
C ALA A 267 10.77 11.23 8.90
N HIS A 268 11.87 11.98 8.89
CA HIS A 268 12.58 12.42 10.09
C HIS A 268 11.66 13.17 11.05
N ASP A 269 11.01 14.24 10.56
CA ASP A 269 10.17 15.12 11.37
C ASP A 269 9.01 14.35 12.01
N LYS A 270 8.39 13.41 11.28
CA LYS A 270 7.27 12.60 11.79
C LYS A 270 7.73 11.52 12.77
N MET A 271 8.90 10.89 12.55
CA MET A 271 9.50 9.98 13.53
C MET A 271 9.82 10.70 14.83
N LYS A 272 10.49 11.85 14.74
CA LYS A 272 10.85 12.66 15.89
C LYS A 272 9.62 13.15 16.64
N HIS A 273 8.64 13.69 15.92
CA HIS A 273 7.38 14.13 16.52
C HIS A 273 6.67 12.99 17.26
N LEU A 274 6.54 11.80 16.67
CA LEU A 274 5.94 10.67 17.37
C LEU A 274 6.73 10.28 18.62
N ARG A 275 8.07 10.27 18.55
CA ARG A 275 8.94 9.91 19.68
C ARG A 275 8.80 10.91 20.85
N GLU A 276 8.69 12.20 20.54
CA GLU A 276 8.67 13.30 21.51
C GLU A 276 7.25 13.66 21.96
N SER A 277 6.22 13.15 21.29
CA SER A 277 4.82 13.44 21.61
C SER A 277 4.38 12.68 22.87
N ASP A 278 3.78 13.42 23.79
CA ASP A 278 3.06 12.86 24.95
C ASP A 278 1.65 12.36 24.56
N ASP A 279 1.22 12.55 23.31
CA ASP A 279 -0.12 12.25 22.83
C ASP A 279 -0.30 10.78 22.43
N VAL A 280 0.76 9.97 22.42
CA VAL A 280 0.70 8.55 22.04
C VAL A 280 1.56 7.73 23.00
N SER A 281 0.96 6.70 23.59
CA SER A 281 1.72 5.75 24.40
C SER A 281 2.61 4.87 23.51
N LEU A 282 3.91 5.17 23.49
CA LEU A 282 4.89 4.43 22.69
C LEU A 282 5.21 3.09 23.33
N THR A 283 5.18 2.04 22.52
CA THR A 283 5.57 0.69 22.92
C THR A 283 6.86 0.29 22.23
N TRP A 284 7.34 -0.92 22.53
CA TRP A 284 8.48 -1.51 21.83
C TRP A 284 8.26 -1.62 20.32
N ARG A 285 7.00 -1.61 19.85
CA ARG A 285 6.62 -1.66 18.45
C ARG A 285 7.09 -0.43 17.70
N THR A 286 7.06 0.75 18.33
CA THR A 286 7.61 1.97 17.74
C THR A 286 9.10 1.83 17.44
N CYS A 287 9.90 1.37 18.42
CA CYS A 287 11.33 1.12 18.22
C CYS A 287 11.59 0.07 17.12
N ALA A 288 10.82 -1.02 17.11
CA ALA A 288 10.92 -2.05 16.08
C ALA A 288 10.60 -1.50 14.67
N SER A 289 9.48 -0.81 14.53
CA SER A 289 9.02 -0.24 13.25
C SER A 289 9.99 0.80 12.71
N PHE A 290 10.49 1.71 13.56
CA PHE A 290 11.48 2.71 13.14
C PHE A 290 12.76 2.05 12.64
N ASN A 291 13.24 1.00 13.31
CA ASN A 291 14.35 0.20 12.84
C ASN A 291 14.03 -0.54 11.54
N GLU A 292 12.85 -1.15 11.41
CA GLU A 292 12.44 -1.87 10.18
C GLU A 292 12.43 -0.92 8.97
N HIS A 293 11.83 0.26 9.09
CA HIS A 293 11.79 1.26 8.01
C HIS A 293 13.16 1.82 7.65
N MET A 294 13.98 2.17 8.65
CA MET A 294 15.36 2.61 8.39
C MET A 294 16.20 1.51 7.74
N GLY A 295 16.02 0.26 8.17
CA GLY A 295 16.72 -0.88 7.58
C GLY A 295 16.37 -1.08 6.11
N ILE A 296 15.09 -0.99 5.74
CA ILE A 296 14.63 -1.07 4.35
C ILE A 296 15.23 0.06 3.50
N LEU A 297 15.21 1.30 4.00
CA LEU A 297 15.81 2.45 3.30
C LEU A 297 17.31 2.24 3.06
N LEU A 298 18.08 1.94 4.11
CA LEU A 298 19.53 1.76 4.02
C LEU A 298 19.90 0.63 3.07
N LYS A 299 19.20 -0.51 3.19
CA LYS A 299 19.39 -1.66 2.31
C LYS A 299 19.16 -1.26 0.85
N SER A 300 18.06 -0.57 0.56
CA SER A 300 17.69 -0.20 -0.80
C SER A 300 18.71 0.77 -1.44
N ILE A 301 19.18 1.76 -0.67
CA ILE A 301 20.25 2.69 -1.10
C ILE A 301 21.56 1.94 -1.39
N LEU A 302 21.95 1.00 -0.52
CA LEU A 302 23.19 0.23 -0.67
C LEU A 302 23.15 -0.73 -1.87
N GLU A 303 21.99 -1.33 -2.15
CA GLU A 303 21.75 -2.24 -3.27
C GLU A 303 21.75 -1.50 -4.61
N GLU A 304 21.08 -0.35 -4.69
CA GLU A 304 21.01 0.50 -5.90
C GLU A 304 22.25 1.37 -6.11
N GLN A 305 23.16 1.43 -5.13
CA GLN A 305 24.37 2.27 -5.16
C GLN A 305 24.05 3.74 -5.41
N THR A 306 22.98 4.24 -4.79
CA THR A 306 22.47 5.60 -4.99
C THR A 306 23.53 6.64 -4.64
N GLU A 307 23.75 7.62 -5.54
CA GLU A 307 24.56 8.79 -5.22
C GLU A 307 23.80 9.74 -4.30
N LEU A 308 24.40 10.08 -3.16
CA LEU A 308 23.80 10.92 -2.14
C LEU A 308 24.57 12.25 -2.01
N THR A 309 23.80 13.33 -1.94
CA THR A 309 24.27 14.67 -1.58
C THR A 309 24.63 14.73 -0.09
N THR A 310 25.44 15.72 0.28
CA THR A 310 25.79 15.97 1.70
C THR A 310 24.54 16.19 2.56
N SER A 311 23.55 16.94 2.07
CA SER A 311 22.30 17.17 2.80
C SER A 311 21.46 15.91 3.00
N GLN A 312 21.45 14.99 2.03
CA GLN A 312 20.77 13.70 2.21
C GLN A 312 21.51 12.83 3.24
N LEU A 313 22.84 12.79 3.20
CA LEU A 313 23.64 12.07 4.20
C LEU A 313 23.46 12.64 5.61
N ASP A 314 23.35 13.97 5.73
CA ASP A 314 23.02 14.66 6.98
C ASP A 314 21.65 14.21 7.51
N LEU A 315 20.61 14.28 6.68
CA LEU A 315 19.26 13.86 7.05
C LEU A 315 19.16 12.37 7.40
N ILE A 316 19.84 11.48 6.65
CA ILE A 316 19.90 10.04 6.99
C ILE A 316 20.57 9.86 8.35
N SER A 317 21.64 10.61 8.63
CA SER A 317 22.34 10.54 9.91
C SER A 317 21.46 11.00 11.06
N GLU A 318 20.78 12.14 10.91
CA GLU A 318 19.83 12.68 11.90
C GLU A 318 18.66 11.73 12.14
N THR A 319 18.11 11.15 11.07
CA THR A 319 17.04 10.15 11.16
C THR A 319 17.53 8.88 11.87
N PHE A 320 18.76 8.44 11.60
CA PHE A 320 19.35 7.29 12.29
C PHE A 320 19.62 7.58 13.77
N THR A 321 19.98 8.82 14.12
CA THR A 321 20.11 9.24 15.53
C THR A 321 18.81 9.10 16.31
N GLU A 322 17.65 9.28 15.69
CA GLU A 322 16.38 9.03 16.39
C GLU A 322 16.25 7.58 16.90
N LEU A 323 16.91 6.62 16.26
CA LEU A 323 16.95 5.23 16.72
C LEU A 323 17.71 5.09 18.05
N THR A 324 18.66 5.95 18.38
CA THR A 324 19.42 5.82 19.65
C THR A 324 18.63 6.31 20.86
N ASN A 325 17.48 6.96 20.65
CA ASN A 325 16.71 7.63 21.70
C ASN A 325 15.60 6.75 22.31
N PHE A 326 15.62 5.43 22.06
CA PHE A 326 14.60 4.49 22.54
C PHE A 326 14.91 3.82 23.89
N GLY A 327 16.09 4.06 24.47
CA GLY A 327 16.45 3.64 25.84
C GLY A 327 16.07 2.20 26.17
N GLU A 328 15.15 2.03 27.14
CA GLU A 328 14.73 0.72 27.64
C GLU A 328 14.11 -0.21 26.58
N GLN A 329 13.60 0.30 25.46
CA GLN A 329 13.02 -0.54 24.40
C GLN A 329 14.07 -1.45 23.74
N TYR A 330 15.37 -1.13 23.89
CA TYR A 330 16.47 -2.00 23.50
C TYR A 330 16.75 -3.12 24.51
N ARG A 331 16.01 -3.27 25.61
CA ARG A 331 16.09 -4.51 26.41
C ARG A 331 15.56 -5.73 25.66
N LEU A 332 14.71 -5.51 24.65
CA LEU A 332 14.22 -6.59 23.80
C LEU A 332 15.28 -6.96 22.75
N GLU A 333 15.68 -8.23 22.76
CA GLU A 333 16.67 -8.78 21.83
C GLU A 333 16.33 -8.51 20.37
N LYS A 334 15.04 -8.62 19.99
CA LYS A 334 14.59 -8.31 18.62
C LYS A 334 15.02 -6.89 18.18
N ASN A 335 14.78 -5.89 19.03
CA ASN A 335 15.08 -4.49 18.71
C ASN A 335 16.58 -4.24 18.61
N LEU A 336 17.38 -4.89 19.48
CA LEU A 336 18.84 -4.83 19.43
C LEU A 336 19.41 -5.43 18.15
N VAL A 337 18.93 -6.62 17.78
CA VAL A 337 19.42 -7.31 16.57
C VAL A 337 19.09 -6.49 15.33
N LEU A 338 17.89 -5.90 15.25
CA LEU A 338 17.53 -4.99 14.16
C LEU A 338 18.45 -3.76 14.13
N PHE A 339 18.65 -3.10 15.27
CA PHE A 339 19.50 -1.92 15.36
C PHE A 339 20.96 -2.22 15.00
N ALA A 340 21.51 -3.35 15.45
CA ALA A 340 22.87 -3.77 15.13
C ALA A 340 23.07 -3.97 13.62
N ARG A 341 22.15 -4.69 12.97
CA ARG A 341 22.19 -4.90 11.50
C ARG A 341 22.07 -3.60 10.74
N ASN A 342 21.18 -2.72 11.17
CA ASN A 342 21.00 -1.39 10.58
C ASN A 342 22.23 -0.50 10.77
N SER A 343 22.88 -0.58 11.93
CA SER A 343 24.10 0.16 12.23
C SER A 343 25.24 -0.24 11.31
N LYS A 344 25.37 -1.54 11.02
CA LYS A 344 26.34 -2.03 10.03
C LYS A 344 26.12 -1.39 8.65
N MET A 345 24.88 -1.44 8.15
CA MET A 345 24.52 -0.84 6.86
C MET A 345 24.75 0.68 6.85
N PHE A 346 24.43 1.36 7.95
CA PHE A 346 24.63 2.80 8.10
C PHE A 346 26.12 3.17 8.09
N ILE A 347 26.96 2.42 8.82
CA ILE A 347 28.42 2.63 8.84
C ILE A 347 29.02 2.37 7.47
N GLU A 348 28.58 1.32 6.80
CA GLU A 348 29.00 0.99 5.42
C GLU A 348 28.62 2.12 4.46
N LEU A 349 27.37 2.61 4.51
CA LEU A 349 26.88 3.71 3.69
C LEU A 349 27.75 4.97 3.87
N LEU A 350 27.92 5.44 5.10
CA LEU A 350 28.71 6.65 5.38
C LEU A 350 30.19 6.50 4.98
N SER A 351 30.74 5.29 5.10
CA SER A 351 32.12 5.00 4.70
C SER A 351 32.29 5.01 3.18
N ARG A 352 31.32 4.47 2.43
CA ARG A 352 31.29 4.54 0.95
C ARG A 352 31.27 6.00 0.46
N HIS A 353 30.61 6.90 1.18
CA HIS A 353 30.56 8.34 0.86
C HIS A 353 31.68 9.17 1.50
N GLY A 354 32.68 8.55 2.14
CA GLY A 354 33.83 9.25 2.72
C GLY A 354 33.51 10.14 3.94
N VAL A 355 32.38 9.91 4.60
CA VAL A 355 31.89 10.68 5.76
C VAL A 355 31.78 9.84 7.02
N SER A 356 32.67 8.85 7.19
CA SER A 356 32.69 7.93 8.36
C SER A 356 32.73 8.65 9.71
N TYR A 357 33.21 9.90 9.79
CA TYR A 357 33.18 10.67 11.04
C TYR A 357 31.76 10.86 11.61
N LYS A 358 30.72 10.76 10.78
CA LYS A 358 29.31 10.81 11.19
C LYS A 358 28.84 9.55 11.92
N THR A 359 29.59 8.46 11.92
CA THR A 359 29.21 7.22 12.62
C THR A 359 29.55 7.24 14.12
N GLN A 360 30.28 8.25 14.60
CA GLN A 360 30.83 8.25 15.96
C GLN A 360 29.74 8.05 17.03
N PHE A 361 28.59 8.72 16.91
CA PHE A 361 27.50 8.59 17.87
C PHE A 361 26.92 7.16 17.91
N VAL A 362 26.85 6.48 16.76
CA VAL A 362 26.36 5.09 16.66
C VAL A 362 27.35 4.14 17.31
N LEU A 363 28.65 4.33 17.09
CA LEU A 363 29.70 3.50 17.69
C LEU A 363 29.68 3.63 19.23
N GLU A 364 29.58 4.86 19.75
CA GLU A 364 29.47 5.11 21.18
C GLU A 364 28.21 4.47 21.78
N PHE A 365 27.08 4.54 21.06
CA PHE A 365 25.84 3.92 21.49
C PHE A 365 25.90 2.38 21.48
N ILE A 366 26.48 1.76 20.44
CA ILE A 366 26.72 0.31 20.38
C ILE A 366 27.58 -0.14 21.56
N ASP A 367 28.64 0.59 21.90
CA ASP A 367 29.51 0.24 23.03
C ASP A 367 28.79 0.31 24.37
N ASN A 368 27.83 1.22 24.53
CA ASN A 368 26.98 1.27 25.72
C ASN A 368 26.02 0.08 25.74
N LEU A 369 25.37 -0.25 24.63
CA LEU A 369 24.50 -1.43 24.53
C LEU A 369 25.25 -2.73 24.85
N LYS A 370 26.50 -2.88 24.38
CA LYS A 370 27.34 -4.05 24.68
C LYS A 370 27.63 -4.21 26.18
N LYS A 371 27.77 -3.10 26.92
CA LYS A 371 28.03 -3.13 28.38
C LYS A 371 26.79 -3.52 29.19
N GLU A 372 25.62 -3.10 28.71
CA GLU A 372 24.34 -3.31 29.41
C GLU A 372 23.70 -4.67 29.08
N ASN A 373 24.12 -5.33 28.00
CA ASN A 373 23.51 -6.56 27.53
C ASN A 373 24.26 -7.83 27.95
N THR A 374 23.49 -8.90 28.16
CA THR A 374 24.01 -10.24 28.51
C THR A 374 23.65 -11.32 27.49
N SER A 375 22.81 -11.02 26.50
CA SER A 375 22.48 -11.98 25.43
C SER A 375 23.68 -12.19 24.51
N THR A 376 24.07 -13.45 24.35
CA THR A 376 25.16 -13.83 23.44
C THR A 376 24.84 -13.52 21.98
N VAL A 377 23.58 -13.65 21.55
CA VAL A 377 23.13 -13.34 20.19
C VAL A 377 23.20 -11.83 19.94
N ALA A 378 22.68 -11.03 20.87
CA ALA A 378 22.72 -9.57 20.75
C ALA A 378 24.16 -9.04 20.74
N LEU A 379 25.02 -9.55 21.63
CA LEU A 379 26.43 -9.17 21.69
C LEU A 379 27.19 -9.55 20.42
N TYR A 380 26.88 -10.71 19.83
CA TYR A 380 27.47 -11.13 18.55
C TYR A 380 27.09 -10.18 17.41
N GLU A 381 25.80 -9.87 17.25
CA GLU A 381 25.32 -8.96 16.21
C GLU A 381 25.86 -7.53 16.40
N LEU A 382 25.92 -7.02 17.64
CA LEU A 382 26.55 -5.74 17.95
C LEU A 382 28.06 -5.73 17.67
N GLY A 383 28.74 -6.88 17.79
CA GLY A 383 30.12 -7.05 17.35
C GLY A 383 30.26 -6.90 15.84
N LEU A 384 29.43 -7.65 15.10
CA LEU A 384 29.39 -7.59 13.63
C LEU A 384 29.07 -6.20 13.06
N ALA A 385 28.35 -5.37 13.83
CA ALA A 385 28.04 -4.00 13.43
C ALA A 385 29.26 -3.07 13.42
N THR A 386 30.29 -3.38 14.23
CA THR A 386 31.50 -2.57 14.39
C THR A 386 32.72 -3.15 13.67
N ASP A 387 32.62 -4.39 13.20
CA ASP A 387 33.68 -5.06 12.46
C ASP A 387 33.63 -4.62 10.99
N ASN A 388 34.66 -3.88 10.56
CA ASN A 388 34.87 -3.48 9.16
C ASN A 388 35.41 -4.63 8.31
#